data_AF-A0A4Z0LRX7-F1
#
_entry.id   AF-A0A4Z0LRX7-F1
#
_cell.length_a   1.000
_cell.length_b   1.000
_cell.length_c   1.000
_cell.angle_alpha   90.00
_cell.angle_beta   90.00
_cell.angle_gamma   90.00
#
_symmetry.space_group_name_H-M   'P 1'
#
loop_
_entity.id
_entity.type
_entity.pdbx_description
1 polymer ?
#
loop_
_entity_poly.entity_id
_entity_poly.type
_entity_poly.pdbx_seq_one_letter_code
_entity_poly.pdbx_strand_id
1 'polypeptide(L)'
;MQYRNLFCLFSLSLLLPPAWGCRLSESPHNVYQRQGSGVVYLQPEEENNLSLPEVNFKRLRRLPNSLINPATQDEWDREPPLTDLTTDHVHTGAQAIFPHFSYYSDGRVILYGGKIMRNPPGTPSVDVASFRAFGKIGVDKNSLYYEGKRTDDNGGENRVNLQSLRKVEFSSQWKPDLMGLTLRDDRFLYVEGHRLSDPDSFTVLAQKPWDQRGKFSATFNPCVAVPFGPWDTLARTRTKIMLNGELLDADPETFSVVRWLPGSLWTWRDKNGLQRYV
;
A
#
# COMPACT_ATOMS: atom_id res chain seq x y z
N MET A 1 50.57 4.16 34.52
CA MET A 1 49.54 3.34 33.86
C MET A 1 48.17 3.99 34.11
N GLN A 2 47.73 4.94 33.28
CA GLN A 2 46.43 5.60 33.52
C GLN A 2 45.78 6.20 32.25
N TYR A 3 46.11 5.68 31.06
CA TYR A 3 45.51 6.13 29.79
C TYR A 3 44.98 5.00 28.91
N ARG A 4 45.07 3.72 29.35
CA ARG A 4 44.55 2.57 28.59
C ARG A 4 43.04 2.32 28.76
N ASN A 5 42.42 2.88 29.80
CA ASN A 5 40.99 2.65 30.07
C ASN A 5 40.06 3.67 29.37
N LEU A 6 40.58 4.83 28.90
CA LEU A 6 39.76 5.79 28.14
C LEU A 6 39.56 5.37 26.67
N PHE A 7 40.52 4.68 26.07
CA PHE A 7 40.41 4.24 24.67
C PHE A 7 39.37 3.13 24.47
N CYS A 8 39.17 2.26 25.45
CA CYS A 8 38.13 1.23 25.38
C CYS A 8 36.71 1.80 25.49
N LEU A 9 36.51 2.89 26.23
CA LEU A 9 35.19 3.54 26.34
C LEU A 9 34.79 4.25 25.03
N PHE A 10 35.75 4.79 24.28
CA PHE A 10 35.47 5.38 22.96
C PHE A 10 35.23 4.32 21.88
N SER A 11 35.95 3.19 21.89
CA SER A 11 35.76 2.13 20.88
C SER A 11 34.43 1.38 21.02
N LEU A 12 33.88 1.28 22.24
CA LEU A 12 32.55 0.70 22.48
C LEU A 12 31.40 1.58 21.95
N SER A 13 31.59 2.88 21.77
CA SER A 13 30.57 3.77 21.17
C SER A 13 30.43 3.62 19.66
N LEU A 14 31.45 3.08 18.98
CA LEU A 14 31.46 2.77 17.53
C LEU A 14 30.82 1.41 17.20
N LEU A 15 30.51 0.61 18.23
CA LEU A 15 29.81 -0.68 18.10
C LEU A 15 28.30 -0.56 18.34
N LEU A 16 27.81 0.66 18.59
CA LEU A 16 26.39 0.91 18.51
C LEU A 16 25.99 0.81 17.03
N PRO A 17 25.02 -0.05 16.65
CA PRO A 17 24.43 0.07 15.33
C PRO A 17 24.02 1.52 15.13
N PRO A 18 24.16 2.10 13.93
CA PRO A 18 23.66 3.45 13.68
C PRO A 18 22.25 3.49 14.23
N ALA A 19 22.00 4.32 15.25
CA ALA A 19 20.65 4.60 15.65
C ALA A 19 19.97 5.07 14.37
N TRP A 20 18.91 4.38 13.94
CA TRP A 20 18.11 4.81 12.79
C TRP A 20 17.49 6.15 13.20
N GLY A 21 18.25 7.23 13.00
CA GLY A 21 17.81 8.59 13.17
C GLY A 21 16.70 8.78 12.17
N CYS A 22 15.47 8.87 12.66
CA CYS A 22 14.35 9.14 11.77
C CYS A 22 14.54 10.54 11.18
N ARG A 23 14.34 10.66 9.87
CA ARG A 23 14.47 11.92 9.15
C ARG A 23 13.32 12.85 9.55
N LEU A 24 13.66 14.03 10.09
CA LEU A 24 12.67 15.05 10.47
C LEU A 24 12.17 15.89 9.28
N SER A 25 12.83 15.77 8.12
CA SER A 25 12.37 16.39 6.88
C SER A 25 11.39 15.48 6.17
N GLU A 26 10.52 16.06 5.34
CA GLU A 26 9.66 15.33 4.42
C GLU A 26 10.46 14.26 3.64
N SER A 27 9.83 13.08 3.45
CA SER A 27 10.39 12.03 2.60
C SER A 27 10.64 12.61 1.20
N PRO A 28 11.79 12.33 0.60
CA PRO A 28 12.05 12.82 -0.75
C PRO A 28 11.07 12.16 -1.72
N HIS A 29 10.47 12.97 -2.57
CA HIS A 29 9.53 12.49 -3.59
C HIS A 29 10.28 11.81 -4.73
N ASN A 30 9.77 10.66 -5.14
CA ASN A 30 10.05 10.11 -6.46
C ASN A 30 9.33 10.96 -7.50
N VAL A 31 10.01 11.24 -8.61
CA VAL A 31 9.51 12.21 -9.58
C VAL A 31 9.76 11.77 -11.01
N TYR A 32 8.75 11.95 -11.87
CA TYR A 32 8.94 11.86 -13.31
C TYR A 32 9.51 13.17 -13.86
N GLN A 33 10.67 13.10 -14.52
CA GLN A 33 11.31 14.23 -15.17
C GLN A 33 11.54 13.95 -16.66
N ARG A 34 11.69 15.02 -17.44
CA ARG A 34 12.00 14.91 -18.86
C ARG A 34 13.45 14.47 -19.06
N GLN A 35 13.66 13.43 -19.88
CA GLN A 35 14.98 13.01 -20.32
C GLN A 35 15.00 12.89 -21.85
N GLY A 36 15.55 13.91 -22.52
CA GLY A 36 15.51 14.00 -23.99
C GLY A 36 14.07 14.04 -24.54
N SER A 37 13.73 13.04 -25.35
CA SER A 37 12.37 12.83 -25.87
C SER A 37 11.47 12.00 -24.93
N GLY A 38 12.04 11.33 -23.94
CA GLY A 38 11.34 10.43 -23.03
C GLY A 38 11.25 10.96 -21.60
N VAL A 39 11.07 10.04 -20.66
CA VAL A 39 10.94 10.30 -19.23
C VAL A 39 12.03 9.54 -18.45
N VAL A 40 12.47 10.12 -17.34
CA VAL A 40 13.20 9.41 -16.29
C VAL A 40 12.39 9.49 -15.00
N TYR A 41 12.27 8.39 -14.28
CA TYR A 41 11.70 8.35 -12.94
C TYR A 41 12.84 8.38 -11.93
N LEU A 42 12.98 9.50 -11.23
CA LEU A 42 14.00 9.69 -10.22
C LEU A 42 13.54 9.08 -8.90
N GLN A 43 14.44 8.35 -8.26
CA GLN A 43 14.18 7.67 -6.99
C GLN A 43 15.28 8.07 -6.00
N PRO A 44 15.09 9.15 -5.22
CA PRO A 44 16.19 9.73 -4.42
C PRO A 44 16.77 8.78 -3.35
N GLU A 45 16.01 7.78 -2.93
CA GLU A 45 16.44 6.78 -1.94
C GLU A 45 16.95 5.47 -2.57
N GLU A 46 16.91 5.36 -3.90
CA GLU A 46 17.39 4.19 -4.64
C GLU A 46 18.68 4.51 -5.39
N GLU A 47 19.53 3.50 -5.60
CA GLU A 47 20.80 3.68 -6.31
C GLU A 47 20.59 4.04 -7.80
N ASN A 48 19.48 3.59 -8.40
CA ASN A 48 19.25 3.68 -9.83
C ASN A 48 17.92 4.38 -10.16
N ASN A 49 17.99 5.32 -11.10
CA ASN A 49 16.82 5.93 -11.72
C ASN A 49 16.28 5.04 -12.86
N LEU A 50 14.97 5.08 -13.11
CA LEU A 50 14.35 4.27 -14.15
C LEU A 50 14.19 5.09 -15.44
N SER A 51 14.84 4.68 -16.52
CA SER A 51 14.67 5.32 -17.83
C SER A 51 13.43 4.77 -18.54
N LEU A 52 12.60 5.69 -19.04
CA LEU A 52 11.31 5.44 -19.69
C LEU A 52 11.28 6.17 -21.05
N PRO A 53 12.10 5.74 -22.03
CA PRO A 53 12.27 6.45 -23.29
C PRO A 53 11.00 6.46 -24.16
N GLU A 54 10.10 5.48 -23.95
CA GLU A 54 8.84 5.31 -24.69
C GLU A 54 7.70 6.21 -24.21
N VAL A 55 7.86 6.87 -23.05
CA VAL A 55 6.81 7.68 -22.43
C VAL A 55 6.91 9.13 -22.87
N ASN A 56 5.77 9.72 -23.25
CA ASN A 56 5.73 11.13 -23.63
C ASN A 56 5.56 12.05 -22.42
N PHE A 57 6.65 12.70 -21.99
CA PHE A 57 6.63 13.63 -20.85
C PHE A 57 5.57 14.74 -20.96
N LYS A 58 5.36 15.32 -22.15
CA LYS A 58 4.40 16.42 -22.34
C LYS A 58 2.96 15.98 -22.06
N ARG A 59 2.65 14.72 -22.33
CA ARG A 59 1.32 14.13 -22.15
C ARG A 59 1.15 13.40 -20.82
N LEU A 60 2.25 13.09 -20.12
CA LEU A 60 2.23 12.37 -18.86
C LEU A 60 1.45 13.14 -17.80
N ARG A 61 0.44 12.50 -17.21
CA ARG A 61 -0.39 13.04 -16.13
C ARG A 61 -0.64 11.96 -15.09
N ARG A 62 -0.82 12.37 -13.84
CA ARG A 62 -1.41 11.53 -12.80
C ARG A 62 -2.85 11.21 -13.18
N LEU A 63 -3.30 9.99 -12.93
CA LEU A 63 -4.70 9.62 -13.07
C LEU A 63 -5.47 10.02 -11.80
N PRO A 64 -6.70 10.55 -11.95
CA PRO A 64 -7.51 10.92 -10.80
C PRO A 64 -7.87 9.68 -9.97
N ASN A 65 -7.80 9.80 -8.66
CA ASN A 65 -8.29 8.77 -7.76
C ASN A 65 -9.82 8.87 -7.69
N SER A 66 -10.51 7.89 -8.26
CA SER A 66 -11.97 7.88 -8.39
C SER A 66 -12.71 7.65 -7.06
N LEU A 67 -11.99 7.35 -5.97
CA LEU A 67 -12.56 7.28 -4.61
C LEU A 67 -12.67 8.65 -3.95
N ILE A 68 -11.93 9.64 -4.44
CA ILE A 68 -11.88 10.97 -3.84
C ILE A 68 -12.93 11.83 -4.52
N ASN A 69 -13.81 12.43 -3.71
CA ASN A 69 -14.67 13.50 -4.17
C ASN A 69 -13.98 14.85 -3.87
N PRO A 70 -13.49 15.58 -4.89
CA PRO A 70 -12.79 16.85 -4.67
C PRO A 70 -13.66 17.91 -3.99
N ALA A 71 -14.99 17.81 -4.11
CA ALA A 71 -15.94 18.76 -3.53
C ALA A 71 -16.07 18.59 -2.00
N THR A 72 -15.58 17.50 -1.43
CA THR A 72 -15.68 17.19 -0.01
C THR A 72 -14.31 17.21 0.68
N GLN A 73 -13.24 17.62 -0.01
CA GLN A 73 -11.90 17.71 0.58
C GLN A 73 -11.70 19.05 1.26
N ASP A 74 -11.15 19.01 2.48
CA ASP A 74 -10.61 20.19 3.13
C ASP A 74 -9.36 20.68 2.38
N GLU A 75 -9.04 21.98 2.50
CA GLU A 75 -7.94 22.60 1.76
C GLU A 75 -6.59 21.90 2.00
N TRP A 76 -6.39 21.34 3.19
CA TRP A 76 -5.19 20.59 3.59
C TRP A 76 -5.10 19.18 3.02
N ASP A 77 -6.24 18.60 2.60
CA ASP A 77 -6.32 17.23 2.05
C ASP A 77 -6.47 17.24 0.52
N ARG A 78 -6.43 18.43 -0.09
CA ARG A 78 -6.72 18.60 -1.51
C ARG A 78 -5.67 17.90 -2.37
N GLU A 79 -6.14 17.06 -3.29
CA GLU A 79 -5.25 16.37 -4.20
C GLU A 79 -4.45 17.36 -5.09
N PRO A 80 -3.13 17.13 -5.27
CA PRO A 80 -2.32 17.93 -6.18
C PRO A 80 -2.87 17.89 -7.62
N PRO A 81 -2.63 18.93 -8.44
CA PRO A 81 -3.01 18.94 -9.84
C PRO A 81 -2.54 17.68 -10.57
N LEU A 82 -3.29 17.19 -11.57
CA LEU A 82 -2.89 15.99 -12.33
C LEU A 82 -1.59 16.17 -13.14
N THR A 83 -1.12 17.41 -13.29
CA THR A 83 0.18 17.76 -13.86
C THR A 83 1.32 17.67 -12.87
N ASP A 84 1.03 17.53 -11.58
CA ASP A 84 2.03 17.27 -10.56
C ASP A 84 2.51 15.82 -10.67
N LEU A 85 3.81 15.66 -10.89
CA LEU A 85 4.48 14.39 -11.09
C LEU A 85 5.43 14.03 -9.93
N THR A 86 5.32 14.74 -8.80
CA THR A 86 6.08 14.51 -7.57
C THR A 86 5.20 13.92 -6.46
N THR A 87 4.11 13.21 -6.79
CA THR A 87 3.20 12.68 -5.75
C THR A 87 3.63 11.32 -5.21
N ASP A 88 4.60 10.68 -5.85
CA ASP A 88 5.11 9.38 -5.46
C ASP A 88 6.19 9.55 -4.39
N HIS A 89 6.09 8.88 -3.25
CA HIS A 89 7.11 8.91 -2.22
C HIS A 89 7.05 7.67 -1.35
N VAL A 90 8.09 7.47 -0.55
CA VAL A 90 8.18 6.36 0.38
C VAL A 90 8.18 6.92 1.79
N HIS A 91 7.13 6.61 2.56
CA HIS A 91 7.10 6.92 3.98
C HIS A 91 7.88 5.88 4.76
N THR A 92 8.97 6.31 5.39
CA THR A 92 9.80 5.45 6.23
C THR A 92 9.53 5.78 7.70
N GLY A 93 8.84 4.90 8.39
CA GLY A 93 8.63 4.94 9.83
C GLY A 93 9.58 4.03 10.60
N ALA A 94 9.60 4.17 11.92
CA ALA A 94 10.50 3.39 12.79
C ALA A 94 10.31 1.86 12.72
N GLN A 95 9.17 1.39 12.21
CA GLN A 95 8.83 -0.03 12.16
C GLN A 95 8.48 -0.51 10.75
N ALA A 96 8.38 0.38 9.76
CA ALA A 96 7.93 0.01 8.42
C ALA A 96 8.07 1.10 7.37
N ILE A 97 7.98 0.64 6.12
CA ILE A 97 8.13 1.43 4.91
C ILE A 97 6.82 1.33 4.12
N PHE A 98 6.24 2.47 3.76
CA PHE A 98 4.99 2.56 2.99
C PHE A 98 5.23 3.30 1.68
N PRO A 99 5.24 2.60 0.54
CA PRO A 99 5.24 3.26 -0.74
C PRO A 99 3.87 3.89 -0.98
N HIS A 100 3.86 5.19 -1.23
CA HIS A 100 2.70 5.94 -1.67
C HIS A 100 2.91 6.30 -3.14
N PHE A 101 2.39 5.46 -4.05
CA PHE A 101 2.51 5.64 -5.48
C PHE A 101 1.15 5.86 -6.14
N SER A 102 1.13 6.69 -7.17
CA SER A 102 -0.04 6.94 -8.00
C SER A 102 0.03 6.22 -9.33
N TYR A 103 -1.13 6.08 -9.99
CA TYR A 103 -1.18 5.72 -11.40
C TYR A 103 -0.95 6.95 -12.28
N TYR A 104 -0.18 6.80 -13.36
CA TYR A 104 0.05 7.85 -14.36
C TYR A 104 -0.22 7.32 -15.76
N SER A 105 -0.49 8.23 -16.71
CA SER A 105 -0.60 7.89 -18.12
C SER A 105 -0.18 9.04 -19.01
N ASP A 106 0.42 8.72 -20.15
CA ASP A 106 0.64 9.66 -21.26
C ASP A 106 -0.43 9.51 -22.37
N GLY A 107 -1.45 8.68 -22.13
CA GLY A 107 -2.50 8.30 -23.07
C GLY A 107 -2.16 7.12 -23.98
N ARG A 108 -0.97 6.51 -23.85
CA ARG A 108 -0.58 5.27 -24.56
C ARG A 108 -0.23 4.13 -23.62
N VAL A 109 0.28 4.44 -22.42
CA VAL A 109 0.61 3.46 -21.39
C VAL A 109 0.06 3.89 -20.04
N ILE A 110 -0.10 2.94 -19.11
CA ILE A 110 -0.29 3.21 -17.69
C ILE A 110 1.02 2.93 -16.96
N LEU A 111 1.36 3.79 -16.01
CA LEU A 111 2.51 3.63 -15.14
C LEU A 111 2.08 3.53 -13.67
N TYR A 112 2.88 2.82 -12.88
CA TYR A 112 2.78 2.77 -11.43
C TYR A 112 4.18 2.61 -10.83
N GLY A 113 4.57 3.47 -9.87
CA GLY A 113 5.88 3.41 -9.20
C GLY A 113 7.06 3.35 -10.19
N GLY A 114 7.05 4.22 -11.21
CA GLY A 114 8.11 4.28 -12.21
C GLY A 114 8.13 3.16 -13.26
N LYS A 115 7.18 2.22 -13.24
CA LYS A 115 7.13 1.09 -14.18
C LYS A 115 5.93 1.17 -15.11
N ILE A 116 6.13 0.82 -16.37
CA ILE A 116 5.05 0.65 -17.34
C ILE A 116 4.32 -0.66 -17.03
N MET A 117 3.01 -0.56 -16.83
CA MET A 117 2.17 -1.72 -16.54
C MET A 117 2.09 -2.63 -17.76
N ARG A 118 2.35 -3.92 -17.54
CA ARG A 118 2.27 -4.97 -18.56
C ARG A 118 1.63 -6.20 -17.94
N ASN A 119 0.65 -6.75 -18.62
CA ASN A 119 -0.04 -7.96 -18.18
C ASN A 119 0.74 -9.22 -18.59
N PRO A 120 0.62 -10.33 -17.84
CA PRO A 120 1.26 -11.59 -18.19
C PRO A 120 0.87 -12.11 -19.59
N PRO A 121 1.74 -12.86 -20.28
CA PRO A 121 1.38 -13.52 -21.53
C PRO A 121 0.11 -14.35 -21.41
N GLY A 122 -0.72 -14.35 -22.45
CA GLY A 122 -2.01 -15.07 -22.46
C GLY A 122 -3.16 -14.33 -21.78
N THR A 123 -2.94 -13.12 -21.24
CA THR A 123 -4.00 -12.25 -20.72
C THR A 123 -4.19 -11.02 -21.61
N PRO A 124 -5.36 -10.37 -21.59
CA PRO A 124 -5.58 -9.13 -22.35
C PRO A 124 -4.56 -8.05 -21.98
N SER A 125 -4.14 -7.23 -22.93
CA SER A 125 -3.29 -6.07 -22.64
C SER A 125 -4.02 -5.03 -21.78
N VAL A 126 -3.26 -4.19 -21.07
CA VAL A 126 -3.81 -3.07 -20.29
C VAL A 126 -4.57 -2.13 -21.22
N ASP A 127 -5.84 -1.92 -20.96
CA ASP A 127 -6.71 -1.04 -21.76
C ASP A 127 -6.69 0.38 -21.19
N VAL A 128 -5.80 1.21 -21.75
CA VAL A 128 -5.57 2.60 -21.29
C VAL A 128 -6.84 3.45 -21.34
N ALA A 129 -7.71 3.25 -22.33
CA ALA A 129 -8.89 4.08 -22.53
C ALA A 129 -9.95 3.87 -21.44
N SER A 130 -10.15 2.63 -20.99
CA SER A 130 -11.10 2.27 -19.95
C SER A 130 -10.50 2.28 -18.54
N PHE A 131 -9.19 2.44 -18.39
CA PHE A 131 -8.51 2.41 -17.10
C PHE A 131 -9.06 3.47 -16.13
N ARG A 132 -9.29 3.05 -14.89
CA ARG A 132 -9.71 3.88 -13.75
C ARG A 132 -8.89 3.50 -12.52
N ALA A 133 -8.40 4.51 -11.81
CA ALA A 133 -7.64 4.35 -10.58
C ALA A 133 -8.53 4.61 -9.36
N PHE A 134 -8.40 3.75 -8.36
CA PHE A 134 -9.06 3.81 -7.05
C PHE A 134 -7.97 3.58 -6.01
N GLY A 135 -7.20 4.62 -5.66
CA GLY A 135 -5.99 4.48 -4.84
C GLY A 135 -4.97 3.52 -5.48
N LYS A 136 -4.59 2.48 -4.72
CA LYS A 136 -3.68 1.41 -5.19
C LYS A 136 -4.34 0.40 -6.13
N ILE A 137 -5.66 0.37 -6.21
CA ILE A 137 -6.41 -0.53 -7.09
C ILE A 137 -6.64 0.16 -8.44
N GLY A 138 -6.33 -0.55 -9.52
CA GLY A 138 -6.65 -0.15 -10.89
C GLY A 138 -7.70 -1.08 -11.49
N VAL A 139 -8.54 -0.56 -12.36
CA VAL A 139 -9.54 -1.34 -13.09
C VAL A 139 -9.56 -0.88 -14.54
N ASP A 140 -9.45 -1.82 -15.48
CA ASP A 140 -9.83 -1.58 -16.87
C ASP A 140 -10.94 -2.55 -17.28
N LYS A 141 -11.44 -2.46 -18.53
CA LYS A 141 -12.55 -3.29 -19.00
C LYS A 141 -12.27 -4.80 -18.99
N ASN A 142 -11.01 -5.22 -18.88
CA ASN A 142 -10.55 -6.59 -18.99
C ASN A 142 -9.91 -7.13 -17.70
N SER A 143 -9.35 -6.28 -16.84
CA SER A 143 -8.49 -6.69 -15.73
C SER A 143 -8.63 -5.82 -14.48
N LEU A 144 -8.38 -6.43 -13.33
CA LEU A 144 -8.13 -5.77 -12.05
C LEU A 144 -6.62 -5.68 -11.81
N TYR A 145 -6.24 -4.66 -11.05
CA TYR A 145 -4.87 -4.35 -10.72
C TYR A 145 -4.70 -3.97 -9.26
N TYR A 146 -3.58 -4.36 -8.68
CA TYR A 146 -3.09 -3.86 -7.42
C TYR A 146 -1.62 -3.52 -7.53
N GLU A 147 -1.27 -2.30 -7.13
CA GLU A 147 0.10 -1.77 -7.20
C GLU A 147 0.76 -1.97 -8.58
N GLY A 148 0.00 -1.71 -9.64
CA GLY A 148 0.47 -1.83 -11.03
C GLY A 148 0.57 -3.26 -11.58
N LYS A 149 0.20 -4.29 -10.80
CA LYS A 149 0.20 -5.70 -11.23
C LYS A 149 -1.21 -6.20 -11.44
N ARG A 150 -1.42 -6.98 -12.51
CA ARG A 150 -2.69 -7.64 -12.76
C ARG A 150 -2.98 -8.67 -11.67
N THR A 151 -4.17 -8.61 -11.09
CA THR A 151 -4.65 -9.56 -10.06
C THR A 151 -5.65 -10.54 -10.69
N ASP A 152 -6.77 -10.02 -11.20
CA ASP A 152 -7.89 -10.84 -11.67
C ASP A 152 -8.41 -10.39 -13.05
N ASP A 153 -9.22 -11.24 -13.69
CA ASP A 153 -10.02 -10.88 -14.86
C ASP A 153 -11.18 -9.94 -14.50
N ASN A 154 -11.60 -9.06 -15.41
CA ASN A 154 -12.72 -8.12 -15.23
C ASN A 154 -13.76 -8.18 -16.36
N GLY A 155 -13.78 -9.25 -17.15
CA GLY A 155 -14.71 -9.45 -18.26
C GLY A 155 -16.05 -10.07 -17.84
N GLY A 156 -17.08 -9.91 -18.67
CA GLY A 156 -18.36 -10.62 -18.53
C GLY A 156 -19.02 -10.46 -17.16
N GLU A 157 -19.39 -11.58 -16.54
CA GLU A 157 -20.07 -11.62 -15.24
C GLU A 157 -19.20 -11.09 -14.10
N ASN A 158 -17.87 -11.16 -14.25
CA ASN A 158 -16.89 -10.72 -13.25
C ASN A 158 -16.72 -9.19 -13.21
N ARG A 159 -17.33 -8.45 -14.14
CA ARG A 159 -17.10 -7.02 -14.31
C ARG A 159 -17.41 -6.21 -13.05
N VAL A 160 -16.48 -5.35 -12.62
CA VAL A 160 -16.74 -4.41 -11.51
C VAL A 160 -17.92 -3.51 -11.86
N ASN A 161 -18.86 -3.40 -10.93
CA ASN A 161 -19.92 -2.40 -11.02
C ASN A 161 -19.38 -1.05 -10.52
N LEU A 162 -18.83 -0.26 -11.44
CA LEU A 162 -18.24 1.05 -11.13
C LEU A 162 -19.26 2.05 -10.54
N GLN A 163 -20.57 1.82 -10.69
CA GLN A 163 -21.59 2.73 -10.15
C GLN A 163 -21.79 2.54 -8.64
N SER A 164 -21.65 1.31 -8.15
CA SER A 164 -21.82 0.96 -6.73
C SER A 164 -20.49 0.77 -5.99
N LEU A 165 -19.37 0.77 -6.74
CA LEU A 165 -18.01 0.63 -6.21
C LEU A 165 -17.68 1.76 -5.24
N ARG A 166 -17.25 1.37 -4.04
CA ARG A 166 -16.90 2.29 -2.96
C ARG A 166 -15.85 1.67 -2.05
N LYS A 167 -15.14 2.51 -1.30
CA LYS A 167 -14.28 2.06 -0.21
C LYS A 167 -15.12 1.43 0.90
N VAL A 168 -14.61 0.35 1.51
CA VAL A 168 -15.19 -0.18 2.74
C VAL A 168 -14.74 0.73 3.89
N GLU A 169 -15.71 1.43 4.47
CA GLU A 169 -15.49 2.21 5.69
C GLU A 169 -15.68 1.31 6.91
N PHE A 170 -14.68 1.31 7.80
CA PHE A 170 -14.78 0.55 9.04
C PHE A 170 -15.64 1.31 10.06
N SER A 171 -16.36 0.57 10.89
CA SER A 171 -17.08 1.17 12.02
C SER A 171 -16.12 1.93 12.94
N SER A 172 -16.60 2.98 13.60
CA SER A 172 -15.82 3.91 14.43
C SER A 172 -15.00 3.27 15.57
N GLN A 173 -15.31 2.03 15.97
CA GLN A 173 -14.52 1.26 16.93
C GLN A 173 -13.15 0.80 16.38
N TRP A 174 -13.01 0.72 15.05
CA TRP A 174 -11.80 0.34 14.36
C TRP A 174 -11.07 1.57 13.85
N LYS A 175 -9.75 1.47 13.81
CA LYS A 175 -8.90 2.42 13.11
C LYS A 175 -9.02 2.20 11.60
N PRO A 176 -8.86 3.25 10.76
CA PRO A 176 -9.00 3.11 9.31
C PRO A 176 -8.00 2.10 8.73
N ASP A 177 -8.27 1.58 7.54
CA ASP A 177 -7.25 0.81 6.84
C ASP A 177 -6.24 1.76 6.20
N LEU A 178 -5.04 1.84 6.78
CA LEU A 178 -3.92 2.64 6.25
C LEU A 178 -3.01 1.83 5.33
N MET A 179 -3.09 0.51 5.38
CA MET A 179 -2.16 -0.39 4.70
C MET A 179 -2.79 -1.13 3.54
N GLY A 180 -4.01 -1.61 3.75
CA GLY A 180 -4.83 -2.20 2.72
C GLY A 180 -5.74 -1.17 2.06
N LEU A 181 -6.22 -1.55 0.88
CA LEU A 181 -7.36 -0.91 0.27
C LEU A 181 -8.41 -1.98 0.00
N THR A 182 -9.49 -1.93 0.78
CA THR A 182 -10.66 -2.78 0.56
C THR A 182 -11.75 -1.96 -0.10
N LEU A 183 -12.17 -2.36 -1.30
CA LEU A 183 -13.33 -1.81 -1.99
C LEU A 183 -14.45 -2.83 -2.02
N ARG A 184 -15.67 -2.37 -2.23
CA ARG A 184 -16.80 -3.25 -2.53
C ARG A 184 -17.71 -2.61 -3.55
N ASP A 185 -18.35 -3.44 -4.35
CA ASP A 185 -19.53 -3.06 -5.11
C ASP A 185 -20.76 -3.77 -4.51
N ASP A 186 -21.83 -3.91 -5.28
CA ASP A 186 -23.05 -4.62 -4.90
C ASP A 186 -22.91 -6.15 -4.98
N ARG A 187 -21.87 -6.68 -5.64
CA ARG A 187 -21.72 -8.11 -5.94
C ARG A 187 -20.46 -8.71 -5.33
N PHE A 188 -19.40 -7.92 -5.20
CA PHE A 188 -18.07 -8.37 -4.84
C PHE A 188 -17.39 -7.44 -3.85
N LEU A 189 -16.46 -8.03 -3.10
CA LEU A 189 -15.45 -7.36 -2.32
C LEU A 189 -14.13 -7.41 -3.10
N TYR A 190 -13.35 -6.35 -3.06
CA TYR A 190 -12.04 -6.26 -3.70
C TYR A 190 -11.01 -5.95 -2.64
N VAL A 191 -10.12 -6.91 -2.39
CA VAL A 191 -9.08 -6.80 -1.36
C VAL A 191 -7.75 -6.94 -2.08
N GLU A 192 -6.91 -5.90 -2.01
CA GLU A 192 -5.65 -5.87 -2.76
C GLU A 192 -5.82 -6.20 -4.25
N GLY A 193 -6.91 -5.69 -4.85
CA GLY A 193 -7.27 -5.95 -6.24
C GLY A 193 -7.81 -7.36 -6.54
N HIS A 194 -7.87 -8.28 -5.57
CA HIS A 194 -8.48 -9.60 -5.74
C HIS A 194 -9.97 -9.57 -5.44
N ARG A 195 -10.76 -10.22 -6.30
CA ARG A 195 -12.21 -10.33 -6.18
C ARG A 195 -12.59 -11.46 -5.21
N LEU A 196 -13.43 -11.12 -4.23
CA LEU A 196 -14.07 -12.07 -3.34
C LEU A 196 -15.60 -11.97 -3.48
N SER A 197 -16.25 -13.12 -3.44
CA SER A 197 -17.72 -13.24 -3.37
C SER A 197 -18.24 -12.88 -1.97
N ASP A 198 -19.55 -12.66 -1.87
CA ASP A 198 -20.26 -12.41 -0.61
C ASP A 198 -19.71 -11.19 0.16
N PRO A 199 -19.74 -9.98 -0.44
CA PRO A 199 -19.21 -8.77 0.18
C PRO A 199 -19.90 -8.39 1.49
N ASP A 200 -21.13 -8.87 1.73
CA ASP A 200 -21.89 -8.58 2.93
C ASP A 200 -21.44 -9.40 4.14
N SER A 201 -20.69 -10.48 3.92
CA SER A 201 -20.05 -11.24 5.00
C SER A 201 -18.78 -10.60 5.55
N PHE A 202 -18.29 -9.52 4.95
CA PHE A 202 -17.06 -8.86 5.38
C PHE A 202 -17.21 -8.30 6.80
N THR A 203 -16.31 -8.70 7.69
CA THR A 203 -16.22 -8.18 9.04
C THR A 203 -14.77 -8.01 9.46
N VAL A 204 -14.47 -6.88 10.11
CA VAL A 204 -13.21 -6.73 10.85
C VAL A 204 -13.37 -7.48 12.18
N LEU A 205 -12.44 -8.38 12.47
CA LEU A 205 -12.44 -9.21 13.67
C LEU A 205 -11.60 -8.59 14.79
N ALA A 206 -10.45 -8.04 14.44
CA ALA A 206 -9.51 -7.47 15.40
C ALA A 206 -8.51 -6.53 14.72
N GLN A 207 -7.98 -5.59 15.51
CA GLN A 207 -6.82 -4.79 15.13
C GLN A 207 -5.77 -4.83 16.23
N LYS A 208 -4.49 -4.87 15.84
CA LYS A 208 -3.39 -4.89 16.80
C LYS A 208 -2.25 -3.95 16.38
N PRO A 209 -1.89 -2.95 17.20
CA PRO A 209 -0.86 -1.97 16.85
C PRO A 209 0.53 -2.59 16.79
N TRP A 210 1.38 -2.08 15.90
CA TRP A 210 2.78 -2.50 15.76
C TRP A 210 3.68 -1.93 16.86
N ASP A 211 3.23 -0.87 17.54
CA ASP A 211 3.95 -0.32 18.68
C ASP A 211 3.94 -1.30 19.85
N GLN A 212 5.13 -1.76 20.23
CA GLN A 212 5.32 -2.69 21.35
C GLN A 212 5.61 -1.96 22.67
N ARG A 213 5.68 -0.62 22.68
CA ARG A 213 6.09 0.17 23.84
C ARG A 213 5.03 0.30 24.95
N GLY A 214 3.87 -0.32 24.78
CA GLY A 214 2.81 -0.41 25.80
C GLY A 214 2.11 0.93 26.09
N LYS A 215 1.11 0.90 26.99
CA LYS A 215 0.23 2.06 27.29
C LYS A 215 0.93 3.26 27.94
N PHE A 216 2.19 3.13 28.34
CA PHE A 216 2.98 4.15 29.05
C PHE A 216 4.11 4.75 28.20
N SER A 217 4.20 4.39 26.91
CA SER A 217 5.09 5.05 25.96
C SER A 217 4.64 6.50 25.78
N ALA A 218 5.48 7.46 26.18
CA ALA A 218 5.16 8.87 26.13
C ALA A 218 4.73 9.30 24.71
N THR A 219 3.61 10.02 24.67
CA THR A 219 2.70 10.33 23.57
C THR A 219 3.27 11.19 22.43
N PHE A 220 4.58 11.29 22.22
CA PHE A 220 5.13 12.11 21.13
C PHE A 220 6.51 11.59 20.71
N ASN A 221 6.54 10.74 19.68
CA ASN A 221 7.74 10.61 18.87
C ASN A 221 7.58 11.58 17.68
N PRO A 222 8.28 12.74 17.65
CA PRO A 222 8.17 13.72 16.57
C PRO A 222 8.56 13.15 15.20
N CYS A 223 9.13 11.96 15.16
CA CYS A 223 9.52 11.23 13.96
C CYS A 223 8.40 10.37 13.35
N VAL A 224 7.21 10.31 13.95
CA VAL A 224 6.08 9.53 13.43
C VAL A 224 4.94 10.51 13.20
N ALA A 225 4.85 11.07 12.00
CA ALA A 225 3.84 12.07 11.61
C ALA A 225 2.40 11.51 11.55
N VAL A 226 2.21 10.22 11.84
CA VAL A 226 0.93 9.51 11.79
C VAL A 226 0.61 9.01 13.21
N PRO A 227 -0.65 9.07 13.69
CA PRO A 227 -0.97 8.73 15.07
C PRO A 227 -0.72 7.23 15.35
N PHE A 228 0.46 6.93 15.90
CA PHE A 228 0.93 5.59 16.26
C PHE A 228 1.09 4.66 15.04
N GLY A 229 2.08 3.76 15.08
CA GLY A 229 2.45 2.92 13.94
C GLY A 229 1.26 2.14 13.38
N PRO A 230 1.36 1.59 12.16
CA PRO A 230 0.26 0.84 11.59
C PRO A 230 -0.16 -0.28 12.53
N TRP A 231 -1.40 -0.70 12.39
CA TRP A 231 -1.96 -1.84 13.09
C TRP A 231 -2.16 -2.94 12.07
N ASP A 232 -1.95 -4.18 12.50
CA ASP A 232 -2.49 -5.28 11.75
C ASP A 232 -4.02 -5.26 11.83
N THR A 233 -4.70 -5.42 10.71
CA THR A 233 -6.15 -5.60 10.63
C THR A 233 -6.46 -7.04 10.24
N LEU A 234 -7.07 -7.78 11.16
CA LEU A 234 -7.63 -9.10 10.90
C LEU A 234 -9.09 -8.93 10.47
N ALA A 235 -9.41 -9.38 9.26
CA ALA A 235 -10.76 -9.38 8.72
C ALA A 235 -11.15 -10.77 8.20
N ARG A 236 -12.44 -10.94 7.96
CA ARG A 236 -13.02 -12.19 7.49
C ARG A 236 -14.17 -11.94 6.53
N THR A 237 -14.29 -12.77 5.50
CA THR A 237 -15.54 -13.07 4.80
C THR A 237 -15.96 -14.51 5.11
N ARG A 238 -17.12 -14.96 4.64
CA ARG A 238 -17.54 -16.36 4.78
C ARG A 238 -16.51 -17.35 4.23
N THR A 239 -15.72 -16.94 3.24
CA THR A 239 -14.81 -17.82 2.50
C THR A 239 -13.33 -17.49 2.67
N LYS A 240 -12.96 -16.38 3.30
CA LYS A 240 -11.56 -15.97 3.47
C LYS A 240 -11.27 -15.32 4.81
N ILE A 241 -10.07 -15.58 5.32
CA ILE A 241 -9.43 -14.80 6.38
C ILE A 241 -8.42 -13.87 5.74
N MET A 242 -8.35 -12.64 6.23
CA MET A 242 -7.49 -11.59 5.73
C MET A 242 -6.66 -10.98 6.85
N LEU A 243 -5.37 -10.77 6.60
CA LEU A 243 -4.49 -9.98 7.46
C LEU A 243 -3.89 -8.85 6.64
N ASN A 244 -4.23 -7.60 6.97
CA ASN A 244 -3.77 -6.40 6.23
C ASN A 244 -4.14 -6.38 4.75
N GLY A 245 -5.23 -7.05 4.38
CA GLY A 245 -5.65 -7.23 2.98
C GLY A 245 -5.10 -8.50 2.34
N GLU A 246 -4.04 -9.10 2.89
CA GLU A 246 -3.53 -10.36 2.36
C GLU A 246 -4.49 -11.51 2.64
N LEU A 247 -4.78 -12.29 1.60
CA LEU A 247 -5.67 -13.45 1.65
C LEU A 247 -4.92 -14.66 2.21
N LEU A 248 -5.24 -15.05 3.45
CA LEU A 248 -4.64 -16.23 4.07
C LEU A 248 -5.26 -17.52 3.52
N ASP A 249 -4.43 -18.55 3.34
CA ASP A 249 -4.89 -19.92 3.10
C ASP A 249 -5.36 -20.57 4.41
N ALA A 250 -6.44 -20.02 4.95
CA ALA A 250 -7.02 -20.45 6.21
C ALA A 250 -8.51 -20.75 6.04
N ASP A 251 -8.99 -21.80 6.71
CA ASP A 251 -10.40 -22.13 6.75
C ASP A 251 -11.16 -21.19 7.70
N PRO A 252 -12.09 -20.33 7.22
CA PRO A 252 -12.72 -19.30 8.05
C PRO A 252 -13.66 -19.83 9.13
N GLU A 253 -14.15 -21.07 8.99
CA GLU A 253 -15.09 -21.68 9.94
C GLU A 253 -14.38 -22.21 11.18
N THR A 254 -13.19 -22.79 10.98
CA THR A 254 -12.39 -23.41 12.05
C THR A 254 -11.20 -22.55 12.48
N PHE A 255 -11.08 -21.34 11.93
CA PHE A 255 -9.99 -20.40 12.18
C PHE A 255 -9.86 -20.02 13.66
N SER A 256 -8.65 -20.15 14.20
CA SER A 256 -8.29 -19.69 15.54
C SER A 256 -6.88 -19.10 15.58
N VAL A 257 -6.74 -17.95 16.24
CA VAL A 257 -5.44 -17.30 16.43
C VAL A 257 -4.66 -18.04 17.52
N VAL A 258 -3.45 -18.48 17.21
CA VAL A 258 -2.53 -19.11 18.18
C VAL A 258 -1.53 -18.09 18.72
N ARG A 259 -0.97 -17.25 17.85
CA ARG A 259 -0.04 -16.19 18.21
C ARG A 259 -0.08 -15.05 17.21
N TRP A 260 -0.06 -13.83 17.72
CA TRP A 260 -0.03 -12.60 16.92
C TRP A 260 1.05 -11.65 17.45
N LEU A 261 2.14 -11.50 16.72
CA LEU A 261 3.12 -10.42 16.88
C LEU A 261 3.01 -9.52 15.65
N PRO A 262 2.39 -8.34 15.77
CA PRO A 262 2.09 -7.52 14.60
C PRO A 262 3.33 -7.12 13.82
N GLY A 263 3.22 -7.13 12.49
CA GLY A 263 4.33 -6.82 11.58
C GLY A 263 5.54 -7.77 11.69
N SER A 264 5.39 -8.96 12.26
CA SER A 264 6.53 -9.88 12.46
C SER A 264 6.19 -11.37 12.46
N LEU A 265 5.12 -11.79 13.12
CA LEU A 265 4.77 -13.20 13.23
C LEU A 265 3.29 -13.39 13.45
N TRP A 266 2.69 -14.20 12.59
CA TRP A 266 1.33 -14.65 12.72
C TRP A 266 1.29 -16.18 12.71
N THR A 267 0.59 -16.77 13.68
CA THR A 267 0.32 -18.21 13.67
C THR A 267 -1.14 -18.44 13.98
N TRP A 268 -1.76 -19.32 13.20
CA TRP A 268 -3.15 -19.71 13.36
C TRP A 268 -3.27 -21.23 13.29
N ARG A 269 -4.41 -21.71 13.77
CA ARG A 269 -4.83 -23.09 13.62
C ARG A 269 -6.21 -23.12 12.98
N ASP A 270 -6.38 -24.05 12.06
CA ASP A 270 -7.66 -24.40 11.47
C ASP A 270 -7.74 -25.92 11.27
N LYS A 271 -8.75 -26.39 10.53
CA LYS A 271 -8.94 -27.83 10.22
C LYS A 271 -7.75 -28.47 9.50
N ASN A 272 -6.90 -27.68 8.84
CA ASN A 272 -5.71 -28.13 8.12
C ASN A 272 -4.46 -28.15 9.01
N GLY A 273 -4.57 -27.76 10.28
CA GLY A 273 -3.50 -27.83 11.28
C GLY A 273 -2.98 -26.46 11.71
N LEU A 274 -1.75 -26.43 12.24
CA LEU A 274 -1.08 -25.21 12.67
C LEU A 274 -0.29 -24.61 11.50
N GLN A 275 -0.53 -23.34 11.20
CA GLN A 275 0.15 -22.60 10.15
C GLN A 275 0.90 -21.39 10.72
N ARG A 276 1.92 -20.96 9.98
CA ARG A 276 2.78 -19.83 10.35
C ARG A 276 3.00 -18.94 9.13
N TYR A 277 2.86 -17.64 9.36
CA TYR A 277 3.12 -16.57 8.42
C TYR A 277 4.08 -15.56 9.09
N VAL A 278 5.09 -15.10 8.36
CA VAL A 278 6.15 -14.20 8.84
C VAL A 278 6.22 -13.02 7.89
#